data_AF-A0A958MTI7-F1
#
_entry.id   AF-A0A958MTI7-F1
#
_cell.length_a   1.000
_cell.length_b   1.000
_cell.length_c   1.000
_cell.angle_alpha   90.00
_cell.angle_beta   90.00
_cell.angle_gamma   90.00
#
_symmetry.space_group_name_H-M   'P 1'
#
loop_
_entity.id
_entity.type
_entity.pdbx_description
1 polymer ?
#
loop_
_entity_poly.entity_id
_entity_poly.type
_entity_poly.pdbx_seq_one_letter_code
_entity_poly.pdbx_strand_id
1 'polypeptide(L)'
;MTKKAGTKKSALDPLNPDWIKGLVELKESWVAKAILGEPKKADGWARIIVCHETPFSTLAKDLGEDLSPWDLKDMGESKSTVLRYSTSHGPLWLLRVPPMGKKSLTHHGLLETSAYTQARDMAGLMAGLLFEAKVKGLHLHFVDWEEEVVLGLLTGLEMASYKFQQVVNGCWPQAGKSLAVTRQKGKVSPKVIAKASHMAAAVNITRHLVNLPPNWLQPQSYAQAMVELFRGHKKVKVEVWDEPRIKKEKMGLLEGVGKGAEFGPCLVHISYRPEGSSKKGRGKPYAFVGKGITFDSGGLDIKPASAMRLMKKDMGGSAAVAGLAVWAVLTQLNKPCDFYLSLAENAVSGTSFRPGDVLKGRNGKLVEIHNTDAEGRLVLADALDVAVQPPNGEKPRVVVDVSTLTGAIKAGLGLEVAGLFSNDDSVAEGIQRAS
;
A
#
# COMPACT_ATOMS: atom_id res chain seq x y z
N MET A 1 22.76 -27.15 -39.53
CA MET A 1 21.50 -27.09 -38.75
C MET A 1 21.80 -27.43 -37.30
N THR A 2 22.27 -26.47 -36.52
CA THR A 2 22.48 -26.63 -35.07
C THR A 2 21.28 -26.04 -34.35
N LYS A 3 20.52 -26.92 -33.68
CA LYS A 3 19.32 -26.58 -32.91
C LYS A 3 19.68 -25.52 -31.87
N LYS A 4 19.02 -24.36 -31.94
CA LYS A 4 18.95 -23.38 -30.85
C LYS A 4 18.39 -24.10 -29.62
N ALA A 5 19.25 -24.34 -28.64
CA ALA A 5 18.82 -24.63 -27.29
C ALA A 5 17.97 -23.44 -26.83
N GLY A 6 16.69 -23.69 -26.54
CA GLY A 6 15.80 -22.69 -26.00
C GLY A 6 16.40 -22.17 -24.69
N THR A 7 16.79 -20.90 -24.69
CA THR A 7 17.09 -20.16 -23.48
C THR A 7 15.83 -20.19 -22.61
N LYS A 8 15.87 -21.00 -21.52
CA LYS A 8 14.96 -20.82 -20.38
C LYS A 8 15.00 -19.32 -20.03
N LYS A 9 13.83 -18.67 -19.95
CA LYS A 9 13.64 -17.27 -19.57
C LYS A 9 14.67 -16.88 -18.49
N SER A 10 15.59 -16.01 -18.88
CA SER A 10 16.69 -15.55 -18.03
C SER A 10 16.16 -14.75 -16.84
N ALA A 11 16.66 -15.08 -15.66
CA ALA A 11 16.84 -14.27 -14.45
C ALA A 11 15.65 -13.42 -13.93
N LEU A 12 15.40 -13.57 -12.64
CA LEU A 12 14.46 -12.83 -11.80
C LEU A 12 14.73 -11.32 -11.89
N ASP A 13 14.08 -10.64 -12.84
CA ASP A 13 14.06 -9.18 -12.86
C ASP A 13 12.95 -8.70 -11.89
N PRO A 14 13.34 -8.17 -10.72
CA PRO A 14 12.42 -7.67 -9.71
C PRO A 14 11.65 -6.42 -10.16
N LEU A 15 11.98 -5.84 -11.32
CA LEU A 15 11.28 -4.74 -11.96
C LEU A 15 10.50 -5.20 -13.19
N ASN A 16 10.47 -6.51 -13.47
CA ASN A 16 9.76 -7.05 -14.62
C ASN A 16 8.31 -6.52 -14.67
N PRO A 17 7.96 -5.75 -15.71
CA PRO A 17 6.65 -5.12 -15.82
C PRO A 17 5.47 -6.10 -15.71
N ASP A 18 5.64 -7.36 -16.10
CA ASP A 18 4.59 -8.36 -16.07
C ASP A 18 4.09 -8.66 -14.64
N TRP A 19 4.99 -8.68 -13.64
CA TRP A 19 4.56 -8.92 -12.26
C TRP A 19 3.96 -7.67 -11.63
N ILE A 20 4.52 -6.48 -11.90
CA ILE A 20 3.97 -5.20 -11.42
C ILE A 20 2.55 -5.04 -11.94
N LYS A 21 2.40 -5.32 -13.24
CA LYS A 21 1.12 -5.27 -13.92
C LYS A 21 0.18 -6.35 -13.40
N GLY A 22 0.66 -7.56 -13.11
CA GLY A 22 -0.15 -8.63 -12.52
C GLY A 22 -0.71 -8.30 -11.14
N LEU A 23 0.05 -7.55 -10.34
CA LEU A 23 -0.38 -6.98 -9.06
C LEU A 23 -1.55 -6.01 -9.23
N VAL A 24 -1.46 -5.12 -10.23
CA VAL A 24 -2.49 -4.13 -10.52
C VAL A 24 -3.68 -4.74 -11.26
N GLU A 25 -3.48 -5.72 -12.12
CA GLU A 25 -4.55 -6.44 -12.82
C GLU A 25 -5.25 -7.48 -11.91
N LEU A 26 -4.86 -7.57 -10.63
CA LEU A 26 -5.40 -8.53 -9.66
C LEU A 26 -5.31 -9.98 -10.15
N LYS A 27 -4.30 -10.30 -10.97
CA LYS A 27 -4.15 -11.62 -11.61
C LYS A 27 -4.04 -12.74 -10.60
N GLU A 28 -3.37 -12.48 -9.48
CA GLU A 28 -3.14 -13.48 -8.43
C GLU A 28 -4.04 -13.24 -7.21
N SER A 29 -4.97 -12.29 -7.29
CA SER A 29 -5.90 -11.97 -6.21
C SER A 29 -6.99 -13.04 -6.09
N TRP A 30 -6.90 -13.86 -5.06
CA TRP A 30 -7.96 -14.79 -4.69
C TRP A 30 -9.17 -14.08 -4.06
N VAL A 31 -8.99 -12.90 -3.43
CA VAL A 31 -10.13 -12.07 -2.98
C VAL A 31 -10.90 -11.51 -4.16
N ALA A 32 -10.24 -10.95 -5.18
CA ALA A 32 -10.95 -10.46 -6.37
C ALA A 32 -11.71 -11.58 -7.13
N LYS A 33 -11.24 -12.83 -7.00
CA LYS A 33 -11.85 -14.03 -7.60
C LYS A 33 -12.78 -14.79 -6.65
N ALA A 34 -13.11 -14.21 -5.48
CA ALA A 34 -13.89 -14.88 -4.47
C ALA A 34 -15.29 -15.29 -4.98
N ILE A 35 -15.71 -16.50 -4.62
CA ILE A 35 -17.03 -17.03 -4.89
C ILE A 35 -18.00 -16.46 -3.85
N LEU A 36 -19.02 -15.74 -4.30
CA LEU A 36 -20.08 -15.22 -3.43
C LEU A 36 -21.21 -16.25 -3.31
N GLY A 37 -21.07 -17.15 -2.35
CA GLY A 37 -21.97 -18.29 -2.17
C GLY A 37 -21.26 -19.51 -1.62
N GLU A 38 -22.04 -20.53 -1.30
CA GLU A 38 -21.51 -21.78 -0.74
C GLU A 38 -20.60 -22.50 -1.76
N PRO A 39 -19.49 -23.11 -1.31
CA PRO A 39 -18.63 -23.88 -2.19
C PRO A 39 -19.38 -25.14 -2.68
N LYS A 40 -19.26 -25.46 -3.98
CA LYS A 40 -19.96 -26.62 -4.58
C LYS A 40 -19.57 -27.98 -3.98
N LYS A 41 -18.37 -28.10 -3.41
CA LYS A 41 -17.86 -29.27 -2.67
C LYS A 41 -16.94 -28.76 -1.55
N ALA A 42 -17.39 -28.87 -0.30
CA ALA A 42 -16.67 -28.35 0.87
C ALA A 42 -15.58 -29.30 1.41
N ASP A 43 -15.53 -30.56 0.95
CA ASP A 43 -14.58 -31.55 1.48
C ASP A 43 -13.10 -31.15 1.30
N GLY A 44 -12.42 -30.96 2.43
CA GLY A 44 -11.03 -30.54 2.48
C GLY A 44 -10.84 -29.03 2.33
N TRP A 45 -11.89 -28.23 2.55
CA TRP A 45 -11.79 -26.78 2.73
C TRP A 45 -11.53 -26.44 4.19
N ALA A 46 -10.83 -25.32 4.42
CA ALA A 46 -10.83 -24.65 5.72
C ALA A 46 -12.13 -23.84 5.84
N ARG A 47 -12.82 -23.92 6.98
CA ARG A 47 -13.96 -23.04 7.28
C ARG A 47 -13.55 -22.04 8.36
N ILE A 48 -13.83 -20.76 8.15
CA ILE A 48 -13.69 -19.71 9.15
C ILE A 48 -15.06 -19.09 9.37
N ILE A 49 -15.57 -19.23 10.59
CA ILE A 49 -16.82 -18.59 11.00
C ILE A 49 -16.46 -17.33 11.77
N VAL A 50 -16.93 -16.20 11.27
CA VAL A 50 -16.63 -14.88 11.81
C VAL A 50 -17.87 -14.34 12.50
N CYS A 51 -17.70 -13.99 13.76
CA CYS A 51 -18.67 -13.35 14.61
C CYS A 51 -18.18 -11.96 15.00
N HIS A 52 -19.09 -11.02 15.16
CA HIS A 52 -18.83 -9.67 15.64
C HIS A 52 -19.27 -9.54 17.10
N GLU A 53 -20.58 -9.38 17.34
CA GLU A 53 -21.18 -9.30 18.66
C GLU A 53 -21.52 -10.69 19.21
N THR A 54 -21.91 -11.60 18.32
CA THR A 54 -22.43 -12.93 18.58
C THR A 54 -21.41 -13.79 19.35
N PRO A 55 -21.74 -14.29 20.55
CA PRO A 55 -20.88 -15.22 21.27
C PRO A 55 -20.79 -16.58 20.58
N PHE A 56 -19.64 -17.25 20.64
CA PHE A 56 -19.49 -18.57 20.03
C PHE A 56 -20.45 -19.63 20.59
N SER A 57 -20.88 -19.49 21.85
CA SER A 57 -21.85 -20.40 22.47
C SER A 57 -23.18 -20.50 21.71
N THR A 58 -23.58 -19.47 20.97
CA THR A 58 -24.82 -19.51 20.18
C THR A 58 -24.67 -20.36 18.91
N LEU A 59 -23.44 -20.64 18.47
CA LEU A 59 -23.15 -21.48 17.31
C LEU A 59 -23.22 -22.98 17.62
N ALA A 60 -23.32 -23.37 18.89
CA ALA A 60 -23.28 -24.77 19.31
C ALA A 60 -24.37 -25.64 18.65
N LYS A 61 -25.53 -25.05 18.34
CA LYS A 61 -26.60 -25.76 17.63
C LYS A 61 -26.25 -26.03 16.17
N ASP A 62 -25.64 -25.06 15.50
CA ASP A 62 -25.31 -25.14 14.08
C ASP A 62 -24.04 -26.00 13.84
N LEU A 63 -23.16 -26.09 14.84
CA LEU A 63 -21.89 -26.84 14.79
C LEU A 63 -21.94 -28.20 15.49
N GLY A 64 -23.09 -28.58 16.06
CA GLY A 64 -23.20 -29.77 16.92
C GLY A 64 -22.89 -31.10 16.22
N GLU A 65 -23.05 -31.16 14.90
CA GLU A 65 -22.68 -32.35 14.10
C GLU A 65 -21.20 -32.37 13.69
N ASP A 66 -20.53 -31.21 13.68
CA ASP A 66 -19.13 -31.04 13.26
C ASP A 66 -18.13 -31.16 14.43
N LEU A 67 -18.59 -30.99 15.68
CA LEU A 67 -17.76 -30.85 16.87
C LEU A 67 -18.10 -31.90 17.95
N SER A 68 -17.10 -32.34 18.70
CA SER A 68 -17.33 -33.26 19.83
C SER A 68 -18.02 -32.54 21.00
N PRO A 69 -18.66 -33.28 21.93
CA PRO A 69 -19.24 -32.67 23.14
C PRO A 69 -18.22 -31.87 23.98
N TRP A 70 -16.94 -32.28 23.95
CA TRP A 70 -15.86 -31.58 24.64
C TRP A 70 -15.51 -30.25 23.95
N ASP A 71 -15.47 -30.23 22.61
CA ASP A 71 -15.23 -29.01 21.84
C ASP A 71 -16.37 -28.01 22.02
N LEU A 72 -17.63 -28.47 22.04
CA LEU A 72 -18.79 -27.61 22.28
C LEU A 72 -18.78 -26.98 23.68
N LYS A 73 -18.31 -27.74 24.68
CA LYS A 73 -18.14 -27.22 26.04
C LYS A 73 -17.02 -26.18 26.10
N ASP A 74 -15.85 -26.49 25.55
CA ASP A 74 -14.72 -25.56 25.46
C ASP A 74 -15.11 -24.26 24.76
N MET A 75 -15.79 -24.36 23.62
CA MET A 75 -16.30 -23.21 22.87
C MET A 75 -17.24 -22.33 23.69
N GLY A 76 -18.10 -22.92 24.54
CA GLY A 76 -19.04 -22.19 25.39
C GLY A 76 -18.40 -21.47 26.58
N GLU A 77 -17.31 -22.02 27.11
CA GLU A 77 -16.61 -21.50 28.29
C GLU A 77 -15.44 -20.56 27.93
N SER A 78 -14.96 -20.61 26.68
CA SER A 78 -13.78 -19.86 26.25
C SER A 78 -14.01 -18.35 26.14
N LYS A 79 -13.00 -17.60 26.58
CA LYS A 79 -12.92 -16.13 26.43
C LYS A 79 -12.04 -15.71 25.25
N SER A 80 -11.46 -16.65 24.52
CA SER A 80 -10.59 -16.39 23.38
C SER A 80 -11.37 -15.79 22.21
N THR A 81 -10.75 -14.88 21.47
CA THR A 81 -11.30 -14.30 20.23
C THR A 81 -11.02 -15.16 19.00
N VAL A 82 -10.15 -16.16 19.14
CA VAL A 82 -9.85 -17.14 18.09
C VAL A 82 -9.91 -18.53 18.71
N LEU A 83 -10.71 -19.41 18.11
CA LEU A 83 -10.74 -20.84 18.43
C LEU A 83 -10.47 -21.65 17.18
N ARG A 84 -9.88 -22.84 17.35
CA ARG A 84 -9.54 -23.73 16.26
C ARG A 84 -9.92 -25.15 16.63
N TYR A 85 -10.61 -25.80 15.71
CA TYR A 85 -11.04 -27.20 15.82
C TYR A 85 -10.64 -27.98 14.57
N SER A 86 -10.53 -29.30 14.69
CA SER A 86 -10.42 -30.21 13.55
C SER A 86 -11.72 -30.98 13.42
N THR A 87 -12.39 -30.83 12.29
CA THR A 87 -13.67 -31.51 12.01
C THR A 87 -13.49 -32.60 10.96
N SER A 88 -14.51 -33.43 10.77
CA SER A 88 -14.56 -34.42 9.68
C SER A 88 -14.48 -33.79 8.28
N HIS A 89 -14.94 -32.55 8.12
CA HIS A 89 -14.96 -31.83 6.85
C HIS A 89 -13.69 -31.02 6.57
N GLY A 90 -12.84 -30.84 7.58
CA GLY A 90 -11.61 -30.05 7.51
C GLY A 90 -11.39 -29.18 8.74
N PRO A 91 -10.36 -28.33 8.73
CA PRO A 91 -10.08 -27.45 9.85
C PRO A 91 -11.10 -26.30 9.94
N LEU A 92 -11.55 -26.01 11.17
CA LEU A 92 -12.53 -24.97 11.49
C LEU A 92 -11.87 -23.92 12.39
N TRP A 93 -12.01 -22.65 12.04
CA TRP A 93 -11.67 -21.53 12.90
C TRP A 93 -12.94 -20.75 13.25
N LEU A 94 -13.04 -20.37 14.52
CA LEU A 94 -14.03 -19.40 14.98
C LEU A 94 -13.30 -18.12 15.31
N LEU A 95 -13.74 -17.02 14.70
CA LEU A 95 -13.17 -15.70 14.87
C LEU A 95 -14.21 -14.79 15.48
N ARG A 96 -13.85 -14.08 16.56
CA ARG A 96 -14.67 -13.03 17.14
C ARG A 96 -13.94 -11.70 17.03
N VAL A 97 -14.50 -10.78 16.27
CA VAL A 97 -14.03 -9.40 16.15
C VAL A 97 -14.94 -8.56 17.05
N PRO A 98 -14.58 -8.26 18.30
CA PRO A 98 -15.49 -7.55 19.20
C PRO A 98 -15.74 -6.11 18.71
N PRO A 99 -16.93 -5.54 18.99
CA PRO A 99 -17.16 -4.11 18.75
C PRO A 99 -16.22 -3.26 19.61
N MET A 100 -15.92 -2.05 19.15
CA MET A 100 -15.11 -1.11 19.95
C MET A 100 -15.78 -0.83 21.29
N GLY A 101 -14.99 -0.81 22.36
CA GLY A 101 -15.47 -0.45 23.69
C GLY A 101 -15.93 1.00 23.75
N LYS A 102 -17.01 1.30 24.48
CA LYS A 102 -17.57 2.68 24.60
C LYS A 102 -16.69 3.66 25.40
N LYS A 103 -15.54 3.24 25.94
CA LYS A 103 -14.68 4.07 26.78
C LYS A 103 -13.31 4.22 26.12
N SER A 104 -13.05 5.43 25.66
CA SER A 104 -11.72 5.80 25.22
C SER A 104 -10.77 5.96 26.39
N LEU A 105 -9.67 5.22 26.35
CA LEU A 105 -8.58 5.32 27.33
C LEU A 105 -7.41 6.16 26.79
N THR A 106 -7.45 6.61 25.53
CA THR A 106 -6.31 7.24 24.85
C THR A 106 -6.74 8.34 23.87
N HIS A 107 -6.12 9.53 23.97
CA HIS A 107 -6.18 10.62 22.97
C HIS A 107 -7.55 10.88 22.31
N HIS A 108 -8.63 10.96 23.10
CA HIS A 108 -10.00 11.19 22.60
C HIS A 108 -10.50 10.16 21.56
N GLY A 109 -9.99 8.93 21.62
CA GLY A 109 -10.39 7.83 20.73
C GLY A 109 -9.59 7.75 19.44
N LEU A 110 -8.68 8.69 19.19
CA LEU A 110 -7.89 8.76 17.95
C LEU A 110 -6.90 7.61 17.76
N LEU A 111 -6.57 6.88 18.83
CA LEU A 111 -5.67 5.72 18.78
C LEU A 111 -6.43 4.40 18.94
N GLU A 112 -7.77 4.41 18.94
CA GLU A 112 -8.54 3.19 19.02
C GLU A 112 -8.54 2.44 17.69
N THR A 113 -8.41 1.12 17.77
CA THR A 113 -8.42 0.27 16.59
C THR A 113 -9.85 0.05 16.12
N SER A 114 -10.15 0.55 14.91
CA SER A 114 -11.43 0.32 14.24
C SER A 114 -11.72 -1.17 14.04
N ALA A 115 -13.00 -1.51 13.85
CA ALA A 115 -13.42 -2.89 13.54
C ALA A 115 -12.72 -3.42 12.27
N TYR A 116 -12.54 -2.55 11.28
CA TYR A 116 -11.71 -2.84 10.10
C TYR A 116 -10.28 -3.24 10.47
N THR A 117 -9.59 -2.45 11.30
CA THR A 117 -8.19 -2.69 11.67
C THR A 117 -8.04 -3.99 12.45
N GLN A 118 -8.92 -4.22 13.43
CA GLN A 118 -8.92 -5.46 14.22
C GLN A 118 -9.12 -6.68 13.31
N ALA A 119 -10.13 -6.65 12.44
CA ALA A 119 -10.40 -7.75 11.50
C ALA A 119 -9.22 -7.99 10.54
N ARG A 120 -8.62 -6.92 10.00
CA ARG A 120 -7.45 -6.99 9.12
C ARG A 120 -6.25 -7.65 9.81
N ASP A 121 -5.95 -7.27 11.04
CA ASP A 121 -4.78 -7.77 11.75
C ASP A 121 -4.97 -9.22 12.20
N MET A 122 -6.18 -9.57 12.64
CA MET A 122 -6.55 -10.97 12.92
C MET A 122 -6.40 -11.85 11.68
N ALA A 123 -6.85 -11.38 10.51
CA ALA A 123 -6.66 -12.08 9.24
C ALA A 123 -5.18 -12.33 8.93
N GLY A 124 -4.33 -11.31 9.13
CA GLY A 124 -2.90 -11.42 8.92
C GLY A 124 -2.23 -12.43 9.86
N LEU A 125 -2.61 -12.43 11.14
CA LEU A 125 -2.12 -13.40 12.14
C LEU A 125 -2.50 -14.84 11.78
N MET A 126 -3.73 -15.06 11.30
CA MET A 126 -4.20 -16.39 10.91
C MET A 126 -3.61 -16.87 9.59
N ALA A 127 -3.32 -15.97 8.66
CA ALA A 127 -2.89 -16.32 7.30
C ALA A 127 -1.67 -17.25 7.28
N GLY A 128 -0.70 -17.07 8.19
CA GLY A 128 0.45 -17.96 8.31
C GLY A 128 0.04 -19.43 8.52
N LEU A 129 -0.84 -19.68 9.50
CA LEU A 129 -1.35 -21.01 9.82
C LEU A 129 -2.26 -21.56 8.70
N LEU A 130 -3.08 -20.70 8.09
CA LEU A 130 -3.98 -21.07 7.01
C LEU A 130 -3.21 -21.52 5.75
N PHE A 131 -2.11 -20.85 5.44
CA PHE A 131 -1.29 -21.16 4.26
C PHE A 131 -0.50 -22.46 4.43
N GLU A 132 -0.21 -22.87 5.66
CA GLU A 132 0.44 -24.15 5.97
C GLU A 132 -0.54 -25.33 6.00
N ALA A 133 -1.84 -25.09 6.17
CA ALA A 133 -2.86 -26.13 6.32
C ALA A 133 -3.11 -26.96 5.04
N LYS A 134 -2.55 -26.57 3.88
CA LYS A 134 -2.65 -27.27 2.58
C LYS A 134 -4.10 -27.69 2.23
N VAL A 135 -5.04 -26.78 2.41
CA VAL A 135 -6.46 -27.02 2.11
C VAL A 135 -6.78 -26.78 0.64
N LYS A 136 -7.91 -27.31 0.15
CA LYS A 136 -8.34 -27.11 -1.24
C LYS A 136 -8.84 -25.69 -1.49
N GLY A 137 -9.46 -25.09 -0.48
CA GLY A 137 -9.99 -23.73 -0.51
C GLY A 137 -10.32 -23.23 0.89
N LEU A 138 -10.67 -21.95 0.98
CA LEU A 138 -11.06 -21.27 2.21
C LEU A 138 -12.52 -20.81 2.11
N HIS A 139 -13.33 -21.14 3.11
CA HIS A 139 -14.70 -20.67 3.24
C HIS A 139 -14.81 -19.71 4.42
N LEU A 140 -15.07 -18.44 4.14
CA LEU A 140 -15.36 -17.42 5.14
C LEU A 140 -16.88 -17.27 5.28
N HIS A 141 -17.39 -17.54 6.47
CA HIS A 141 -18.80 -17.41 6.80
C HIS A 141 -19.01 -16.34 7.88
N PHE A 142 -19.77 -15.30 7.57
CA PHE A 142 -20.07 -14.22 8.53
C PHE A 142 -21.46 -14.44 9.17
N VAL A 143 -21.51 -14.56 10.49
CA VAL A 143 -22.76 -14.80 11.23
C VAL A 143 -23.52 -13.48 11.39
N ASP A 144 -22.94 -12.58 12.16
CA ASP A 144 -23.26 -11.17 12.25
C ASP A 144 -22.14 -10.35 11.59
N TRP A 145 -22.51 -9.24 10.96
CA TRP A 145 -21.60 -8.52 10.10
C TRP A 145 -21.77 -7.02 10.20
N GLU A 146 -20.64 -6.35 10.24
CA GLU A 146 -20.46 -4.95 9.91
C GLU A 146 -19.62 -4.90 8.63
N GLU A 147 -19.91 -3.96 7.71
CA GLU A 147 -19.18 -3.87 6.45
C GLU A 147 -17.67 -3.70 6.67
N GLU A 148 -17.28 -2.99 7.73
CA GLU A 148 -15.88 -2.81 8.12
C GLU A 148 -15.17 -4.11 8.50
N VAL A 149 -15.84 -5.01 9.23
CA VAL A 149 -15.26 -6.31 9.61
C VAL A 149 -15.01 -7.17 8.38
N VAL A 150 -15.99 -7.23 7.46
CA VAL A 150 -15.85 -7.98 6.20
C VAL A 150 -14.73 -7.40 5.35
N LEU A 151 -14.70 -6.07 5.19
CA LEU A 151 -13.67 -5.36 4.45
C LEU A 151 -12.28 -5.61 5.05
N GLY A 152 -12.15 -5.46 6.38
CA GLY A 152 -10.90 -5.63 7.10
C GLY A 152 -10.33 -7.03 6.94
N LEU A 153 -11.16 -8.06 7.20
CA LEU A 153 -10.74 -9.45 7.09
C LEU A 153 -10.26 -9.80 5.67
N LEU A 154 -11.03 -9.41 4.65
CA LEU A 154 -10.68 -9.66 3.25
C LEU A 154 -9.42 -8.91 2.83
N THR A 155 -9.28 -7.64 3.22
CA THR A 155 -8.07 -6.86 2.95
C THR A 155 -6.86 -7.46 3.64
N GLY A 156 -6.99 -7.91 4.90
CA GLY A 156 -5.92 -8.55 5.66
C GLY A 156 -5.48 -9.89 5.05
N LEU A 157 -6.42 -10.73 4.62
CA LEU A 157 -6.13 -11.98 3.91
C LEU A 157 -5.38 -11.73 2.59
N GLU A 158 -5.84 -10.76 1.79
CA GLU A 158 -5.20 -10.39 0.53
C GLU A 158 -3.80 -9.82 0.76
N MET A 159 -3.64 -8.94 1.76
CA MET A 159 -2.34 -8.38 2.15
C MET A 159 -1.38 -9.46 2.65
N ALA A 160 -1.87 -10.49 3.34
CA ALA A 160 -1.05 -11.60 3.81
C ALA A 160 -0.58 -12.52 2.68
N SER A 161 -1.30 -12.56 1.56
CA SER A 161 -0.89 -13.29 0.36
C SER A 161 0.31 -12.65 -0.36
N TYR A 162 0.77 -11.48 0.09
CA TYR A 162 1.97 -10.84 -0.42
C TYR A 162 3.18 -11.12 0.49
N LYS A 163 4.16 -11.87 -0.03
CA LYS A 163 5.49 -12.02 0.58
C LYS A 163 6.55 -11.68 -0.45
N PHE A 164 7.31 -10.60 -0.24
CA PHE A 164 8.24 -10.03 -1.24
C PHE A 164 9.10 -11.08 -1.95
N GLN A 165 9.84 -11.92 -1.19
CA GLN A 165 10.70 -12.96 -1.78
C GLN A 165 9.92 -13.99 -2.61
N GLN A 166 8.74 -14.40 -2.15
CA GLN A 166 7.93 -15.40 -2.87
C GLN A 166 7.33 -14.78 -4.14
N VAL A 167 6.83 -13.56 -4.05
CA VAL A 167 6.23 -12.83 -5.17
C VAL A 167 7.25 -12.54 -6.26
N VAL A 168 8.47 -12.14 -5.91
CA VAL A 168 9.58 -11.99 -6.87
C VAL A 168 9.88 -13.33 -7.57
N ASN A 169 9.71 -14.46 -6.88
CA ASN A 169 9.83 -15.81 -7.44
C ASN A 169 8.54 -16.32 -8.12
N GLY A 170 7.56 -15.45 -8.37
CA GLY A 170 6.29 -15.82 -9.03
C GLY A 170 5.34 -16.66 -8.17
N CYS A 171 5.56 -16.70 -6.85
CA CYS A 171 4.75 -17.46 -5.90
C CYS A 171 3.94 -16.53 -5.00
N TRP A 172 2.62 -16.72 -5.02
CA TRP A 172 1.67 -16.01 -4.17
C TRP A 172 1.13 -16.97 -3.11
N PRO A 173 1.52 -16.84 -1.83
CA PRO A 173 1.05 -17.73 -0.78
C PRO A 173 -0.46 -17.59 -0.58
N GLN A 174 -1.16 -18.71 -0.62
CA GLN A 174 -2.61 -18.81 -0.42
C GLN A 174 -2.93 -20.11 0.33
N ALA A 175 -4.06 -20.13 1.05
CA ALA A 175 -4.48 -21.31 1.82
C ALA A 175 -4.92 -22.48 0.92
N GLY A 176 -5.39 -22.15 -0.27
CA GLY A 176 -5.87 -23.08 -1.29
C GLY A 176 -6.08 -22.35 -2.61
N LYS A 177 -6.78 -22.99 -3.57
CA LYS A 177 -6.96 -22.41 -4.92
C LYS A 177 -8.16 -21.46 -5.04
N SER A 178 -9.05 -21.47 -4.04
CA SER A 178 -10.32 -20.76 -4.08
C SER A 178 -10.68 -20.18 -2.72
N LEU A 179 -11.38 -19.03 -2.76
CA LEU A 179 -12.00 -18.38 -1.62
C LEU A 179 -13.52 -18.34 -1.85
N ALA A 180 -14.30 -18.81 -0.89
CA ALA A 180 -15.76 -18.67 -0.86
C ALA A 180 -16.14 -17.77 0.32
N VAL A 181 -17.09 -16.86 0.10
CA VAL A 181 -17.55 -15.90 1.10
C VAL A 181 -19.06 -15.97 1.19
N THR A 182 -19.58 -16.33 2.37
CA THR A 182 -21.01 -16.36 2.67
C THR A 182 -21.33 -15.60 3.96
N ARG A 183 -22.62 -15.34 4.17
CA ARG A 183 -23.12 -14.75 5.41
C ARG A 183 -24.44 -15.39 5.80
N GLN A 184 -24.77 -15.39 7.09
CA GLN A 184 -25.98 -16.03 7.60
C GLN A 184 -27.27 -15.45 7.00
N LYS A 185 -27.33 -14.12 6.83
CA LYS A 185 -28.53 -13.43 6.30
C LYS A 185 -28.23 -12.60 5.04
N GLY A 186 -28.75 -13.03 3.90
CA GLY A 186 -28.62 -12.33 2.61
C GLY A 186 -27.29 -12.59 1.89
N LYS A 187 -26.90 -11.73 0.95
CA LYS A 187 -25.70 -11.91 0.11
C LYS A 187 -24.61 -10.89 0.41
N VAL A 188 -23.35 -11.32 0.42
CA VAL A 188 -22.21 -10.39 0.46
C VAL A 188 -22.18 -9.56 -0.82
N SER A 189 -21.99 -8.25 -0.67
CA SER A 189 -21.96 -7.31 -1.80
C SER A 189 -20.67 -7.50 -2.62
N PRO A 190 -20.74 -7.66 -3.95
CA PRO A 190 -19.54 -7.64 -4.79
C PRO A 190 -18.69 -6.37 -4.62
N LYS A 191 -19.29 -5.27 -4.19
CA LYS A 191 -18.58 -4.01 -3.93
C LYS A 191 -17.58 -4.12 -2.78
N VAL A 192 -17.88 -4.87 -1.72
CA VAL A 192 -16.95 -5.01 -0.58
C VAL A 192 -15.72 -5.84 -0.98
N ILE A 193 -15.92 -6.87 -1.82
CA ILE A 193 -14.83 -7.66 -2.40
C ILE A 193 -13.91 -6.78 -3.25
N ALA A 194 -14.49 -5.99 -4.16
CA ALA A 194 -13.73 -5.08 -5.01
C ALA A 194 -12.99 -4.02 -4.18
N LYS A 195 -13.64 -3.44 -3.16
CA LYS A 195 -13.01 -2.47 -2.25
C LYS A 195 -11.81 -3.11 -1.54
N ALA A 196 -11.97 -4.31 -1.00
CA ALA A 196 -10.93 -5.02 -0.28
C ALA A 196 -9.72 -5.34 -1.17
N SER A 197 -9.94 -5.89 -2.37
CA SER A 197 -8.88 -6.24 -3.30
C SER A 197 -8.16 -5.01 -3.87
N HIS A 198 -8.89 -3.92 -4.18
CA HIS A 198 -8.29 -2.68 -4.65
C HIS A 198 -7.42 -2.01 -3.58
N MET A 199 -7.87 -1.99 -2.31
CA MET A 199 -7.08 -1.47 -1.19
C MET A 199 -5.81 -2.31 -0.97
N ALA A 200 -5.94 -3.64 -0.94
CA ALA A 200 -4.81 -4.52 -0.75
C ALA A 200 -3.79 -4.44 -1.91
N ALA A 201 -4.26 -4.34 -3.16
CA ALA A 201 -3.38 -4.17 -4.32
C ALA A 201 -2.56 -2.87 -4.24
N ALA A 202 -3.21 -1.76 -3.85
CA ALA A 202 -2.54 -0.48 -3.61
C ALA A 202 -1.47 -0.56 -2.51
N VAL A 203 -1.80 -1.23 -1.39
CA VAL A 203 -0.83 -1.47 -0.31
C VAL A 203 0.31 -2.37 -0.77
N ASN A 204 0.02 -3.43 -1.53
CA ASN A 204 1.02 -4.39 -1.96
C ASN A 204 1.99 -3.82 -3.00
N ILE A 205 1.54 -2.95 -3.92
CA ILE A 205 2.48 -2.24 -4.81
C ILE A 205 3.38 -1.28 -4.02
N THR A 206 2.84 -0.55 -3.04
CA THR A 206 3.64 0.29 -2.14
C THR A 206 4.68 -0.54 -1.39
N ARG A 207 4.27 -1.66 -0.78
CA ARG A 207 5.18 -2.61 -0.12
C ARG A 207 6.22 -3.16 -1.07
N HIS A 208 5.86 -3.44 -2.32
CA HIS A 208 6.81 -3.95 -3.28
C HIS A 208 7.89 -2.92 -3.58
N LEU A 209 7.51 -1.71 -3.95
CA LEU A 209 8.45 -0.63 -4.28
C LEU A 209 9.39 -0.35 -3.10
N VAL A 210 8.88 -0.29 -1.87
CA VAL A 210 9.69 -0.10 -0.64
C VAL A 210 10.63 -1.26 -0.35
N ASN A 211 10.25 -2.49 -0.71
CA ASN A 211 11.08 -3.67 -0.44
C ASN A 211 12.17 -3.89 -1.49
N LEU A 212 12.06 -3.28 -2.67
CA LEU A 212 13.08 -3.38 -3.70
C LEU A 212 14.43 -2.89 -3.17
N PRO A 213 15.52 -3.64 -3.41
CA PRO A 213 16.87 -3.18 -3.15
C PRO A 213 17.20 -1.90 -3.93
N PRO A 214 18.02 -1.00 -3.37
CA PRO A 214 18.34 0.28 -4.01
C PRO A 214 19.15 0.11 -5.30
N ASN A 215 19.96 -0.95 -5.41
CA ASN A 215 20.68 -1.30 -6.64
C ASN A 215 19.75 -1.82 -7.76
N TRP A 216 18.48 -2.10 -7.45
CA TRP A 216 17.47 -2.51 -8.41
C TRP A 216 16.50 -1.36 -8.70
N LEU A 217 16.07 -0.62 -7.67
CA LEU A 217 15.14 0.51 -7.80
C LEU A 217 15.86 1.86 -7.62
N GLN A 218 16.46 2.35 -8.69
CA GLN A 218 17.04 3.69 -8.85
C GLN A 218 16.00 4.68 -9.43
N PRO A 219 16.23 6.01 -9.40
CA PRO A 219 15.25 7.00 -9.87
C PRO A 219 14.69 6.73 -11.27
N GLN A 220 15.56 6.46 -12.25
CA GLN A 220 15.19 6.19 -13.66
C GLN A 220 14.41 4.88 -13.79
N SER A 221 14.86 3.83 -13.10
CA SER A 221 14.19 2.53 -13.12
C SER A 221 12.80 2.60 -12.47
N TYR A 222 12.64 3.41 -11.44
CA TYR A 222 11.37 3.67 -10.79
C TYR A 222 10.44 4.49 -11.71
N ALA A 223 10.95 5.53 -12.36
CA ALA A 223 10.20 6.28 -13.35
C ALA A 223 9.72 5.38 -14.51
N GLN A 224 10.59 4.52 -15.03
CA GLN A 224 10.24 3.56 -16.06
C GLN A 224 9.18 2.57 -15.57
N ALA A 225 9.30 2.05 -14.34
CA ALA A 225 8.30 1.16 -13.76
C ALA A 225 6.91 1.82 -13.72
N MET A 226 6.82 3.13 -13.42
CA MET A 226 5.55 3.86 -13.47
C MET A 226 5.01 4.02 -14.89
N VAL A 227 5.87 4.30 -15.88
CA VAL A 227 5.47 4.36 -17.30
C VAL A 227 4.91 3.03 -17.77
N GLU A 228 5.58 1.92 -17.43
CA GLU A 228 5.14 0.56 -17.77
C GLU A 228 3.84 0.20 -17.08
N LEU A 229 3.73 0.50 -15.78
CA LEU A 229 2.56 0.17 -14.96
C LEU A 229 1.26 0.78 -15.52
N PHE A 230 1.32 2.02 -16.01
CA PHE A 230 0.16 2.72 -16.55
C PHE A 230 0.08 2.67 -18.09
N ARG A 231 0.95 1.91 -18.75
CA ARG A 231 0.94 1.77 -20.22
C ARG A 231 -0.41 1.24 -20.70
N GLY A 232 -1.05 1.99 -21.60
CA GLY A 232 -2.34 1.64 -22.19
C GLY A 232 -3.58 2.04 -21.37
N HIS A 233 -3.41 2.61 -20.17
CA HIS A 233 -4.52 3.16 -19.41
C HIS A 233 -4.97 4.50 -20.01
N LYS A 234 -6.09 4.50 -20.74
CA LYS A 234 -6.63 5.69 -21.46
C LYS A 234 -6.89 6.92 -20.58
N LYS A 235 -7.11 6.71 -19.28
CA LYS A 235 -7.42 7.75 -18.28
C LYS A 235 -6.18 8.28 -17.56
N VAL A 236 -5.00 7.72 -17.85
CA VAL A 236 -3.75 8.04 -17.18
C VAL A 236 -2.72 8.52 -18.19
N LYS A 237 -2.01 9.58 -17.86
CA LYS A 237 -0.81 10.02 -18.56
C LYS A 237 0.34 10.03 -17.57
N VAL A 238 1.45 9.40 -17.92
CA VAL A 238 2.69 9.46 -17.15
C VAL A 238 3.68 10.34 -17.91
N GLU A 239 4.19 11.36 -17.27
CA GLU A 239 5.25 12.23 -17.78
C GLU A 239 6.46 12.10 -16.86
N VAL A 240 7.62 11.78 -17.43
CA VAL A 240 8.89 11.77 -16.71
C VAL A 240 9.65 13.05 -17.05
N TRP A 241 10.07 13.77 -16.02
CA TRP A 241 10.94 14.92 -16.14
C TRP A 241 12.33 14.45 -15.74
N ASP A 242 13.12 14.13 -16.76
CA ASP A 242 14.52 13.76 -16.64
C ASP A 242 15.40 14.99 -16.31
N GLU A 243 16.70 14.78 -16.15
CA GLU A 243 17.63 15.86 -15.78
C GLU A 243 17.59 17.07 -16.72
N PRO A 244 17.55 16.94 -18.06
CA PRO A 244 17.40 18.09 -18.94
C PRO A 244 16.13 18.90 -18.65
N ARG A 245 15.01 18.23 -18.39
CA ARG A 245 13.75 18.91 -18.05
C ARG A 245 13.80 19.54 -16.66
N ILE A 246 14.38 18.87 -15.66
CA ILE A 246 14.59 19.41 -14.31
C ILE A 246 15.40 20.72 -14.36
N LYS A 247 16.50 20.72 -15.11
CA LYS A 247 17.34 21.92 -15.34
C LYS A 247 16.57 23.04 -16.02
N LYS A 248 15.82 22.71 -17.08
CA LYS A 248 14.97 23.67 -17.81
C LYS A 248 13.90 24.31 -16.91
N GLU A 249 13.30 23.50 -16.05
CA GLU A 249 12.28 23.94 -15.07
C GLU A 249 12.91 24.57 -13.82
N LYS A 250 14.25 24.70 -13.76
CA LYS A 250 15.01 25.33 -12.67
C LYS A 250 14.77 24.67 -11.31
N MET A 251 14.57 23.35 -11.28
CA MET A 251 14.38 22.57 -10.07
C MET A 251 15.73 22.27 -9.39
N GLY A 252 16.42 23.33 -8.97
CA GLY A 252 17.80 23.25 -8.48
C GLY A 252 17.96 22.57 -7.12
N LEU A 253 16.89 22.42 -6.33
CA LEU A 253 16.93 21.65 -5.07
C LEU A 253 16.89 20.15 -5.37
N LEU A 254 15.99 19.72 -6.26
CA LEU A 254 15.94 18.32 -6.72
C LEU A 254 17.21 17.93 -7.47
N GLU A 255 17.69 18.79 -8.37
CA GLU A 255 18.96 18.60 -9.07
C GLU A 255 20.13 18.49 -8.10
N GLY A 256 20.22 19.41 -7.13
CA GLY A 256 21.32 19.46 -6.17
C GLY A 256 21.44 18.21 -5.29
N VAL A 257 20.30 17.62 -4.89
CA VAL A 257 20.28 16.36 -4.14
C VAL A 257 20.72 15.18 -5.02
N GLY A 258 20.16 15.05 -6.23
CA GLY A 258 20.36 13.86 -7.06
C GLY A 258 21.65 13.82 -7.87
N LYS A 259 22.31 14.97 -8.12
CA LYS A 259 23.54 15.05 -8.96
C LYS A 259 24.75 14.27 -8.44
N GLY A 260 24.71 13.83 -7.18
CA GLY A 260 25.77 13.05 -6.56
C GLY A 260 25.73 11.56 -6.94
N ALA A 261 24.60 11.06 -7.42
CA ALA A 261 24.42 9.65 -7.76
C ALA A 261 24.77 9.37 -9.24
N GLU A 262 25.09 8.11 -9.54
CA GLU A 262 25.25 7.63 -10.93
C GLU A 262 23.96 7.80 -11.74
N PHE A 263 22.84 7.58 -11.07
CA PHE A 263 21.49 7.65 -11.60
C PHE A 263 20.84 8.93 -11.10
N GLY A 264 20.92 9.99 -11.91
CA GLY A 264 20.46 11.33 -11.53
C GLY A 264 18.94 11.45 -11.29
N PRO A 265 18.48 12.62 -10.84
CA PRO A 265 17.11 12.79 -10.37
C PRO A 265 16.10 12.81 -11.51
N CYS A 266 14.85 12.48 -11.17
CA CYS A 266 13.70 12.70 -12.04
C CYS A 266 12.45 13.07 -11.25
N LEU A 267 11.52 13.79 -11.88
CA LEU A 267 10.17 13.98 -11.37
C LEU A 267 9.19 13.17 -12.22
N VAL A 268 8.44 12.27 -11.60
CA VAL A 268 7.37 11.54 -12.29
C VAL A 268 6.05 12.23 -12.00
N HIS A 269 5.31 12.58 -13.04
CA HIS A 269 3.96 13.13 -12.96
C HIS A 269 2.95 12.16 -13.57
N ILE A 270 2.09 11.58 -12.75
CA ILE A 270 0.99 10.69 -13.17
C ILE A 270 -0.30 11.50 -13.09
N SER A 271 -0.87 11.88 -14.23
CA SER A 271 -2.16 12.56 -14.28
C SER A 271 -3.28 11.55 -14.51
N TYR A 272 -4.27 11.52 -13.63
CA TYR A 272 -5.48 10.71 -13.75
C TYR A 272 -6.69 11.60 -14.07
N ARG A 273 -7.43 11.27 -15.13
CA ARG A 273 -8.61 12.02 -15.60
C ARG A 273 -9.77 11.04 -15.88
N PRO A 274 -10.84 11.02 -15.06
CA PRO A 274 -11.99 10.13 -15.28
C PRO A 274 -12.81 10.54 -16.51
N GLU A 275 -13.51 9.55 -17.10
CA GLU A 275 -14.37 9.72 -18.29
C GLU A 275 -15.57 10.63 -18.04
N GLY A 276 -16.14 11.19 -19.13
CA GLY A 276 -17.33 12.06 -19.07
C GLY A 276 -17.07 13.47 -18.52
N SER A 277 -15.82 13.77 -18.20
CA SER A 277 -15.44 15.00 -17.55
C SER A 277 -14.81 15.97 -18.58
N SER A 278 -15.64 16.85 -19.15
CA SER A 278 -15.11 17.94 -20.00
C SER A 278 -14.10 18.77 -19.19
N LYS A 279 -13.10 19.40 -19.83
CA LYS A 279 -12.12 20.26 -19.13
C LYS A 279 -12.79 21.31 -18.23
N LYS A 280 -14.02 21.73 -18.54
CA LYS A 280 -14.81 22.69 -17.74
C LYS A 280 -15.67 22.04 -16.64
N GLY A 281 -16.08 20.78 -16.79
CA GLY A 281 -16.98 20.08 -15.85
C GLY A 281 -16.30 19.21 -14.79
N ARG A 282 -15.00 18.93 -14.93
CA ARG A 282 -14.29 17.96 -14.07
C ARG A 282 -13.77 18.50 -12.73
N GLY A 283 -13.82 19.81 -12.53
CA GLY A 283 -13.28 20.49 -11.36
C GLY A 283 -11.74 20.48 -11.32
N LYS A 284 -11.17 21.10 -10.27
CA LYS A 284 -9.73 21.12 -10.02
C LYS A 284 -9.24 19.74 -9.54
N PRO A 285 -8.03 19.31 -9.94
CA PRO A 285 -7.46 18.04 -9.49
C PRO A 285 -7.06 18.08 -8.01
N TYR A 286 -7.02 16.92 -7.36
CA TYR A 286 -6.30 16.76 -6.10
C TYR A 286 -4.86 16.37 -6.40
N ALA A 287 -3.89 17.04 -5.81
CA ALA A 287 -2.48 16.75 -6.03
C ALA A 287 -1.89 15.99 -4.83
N PHE A 288 -1.14 14.94 -5.13
CA PHE A 288 -0.42 14.14 -4.13
C PHE A 288 1.07 14.14 -4.46
N VAL A 289 1.92 14.50 -3.50
CA VAL A 289 3.38 14.61 -3.71
C VAL A 289 4.10 13.63 -2.80
N GLY A 290 4.93 12.75 -3.34
CA GLY A 290 5.64 11.75 -2.55
C GLY A 290 7.14 11.96 -2.57
N LYS A 291 7.77 12.03 -1.38
CA LYS A 291 9.24 11.96 -1.24
C LYS A 291 9.72 10.62 -1.79
N GLY A 292 10.63 10.66 -2.77
CA GLY A 292 11.11 9.50 -3.49
C GLY A 292 12.62 9.32 -3.47
N ILE A 293 13.24 9.43 -2.29
CA ILE A 293 14.67 9.16 -2.17
C ILE A 293 14.91 7.65 -2.22
N THR A 294 15.40 7.14 -3.34
CA THR A 294 15.53 5.69 -3.59
C THR A 294 16.57 5.04 -2.68
N PHE A 295 17.59 5.81 -2.30
CA PHE A 295 18.50 5.47 -1.23
C PHE A 295 19.04 6.75 -0.61
N ASP A 296 19.14 6.75 0.72
CA ASP A 296 19.64 7.88 1.49
C ASP A 296 20.87 7.49 2.30
N SER A 297 22.05 7.87 1.80
CA SER A 297 23.30 7.75 2.55
C SER A 297 23.48 8.86 3.58
N GLY A 298 22.68 9.93 3.49
CA GLY A 298 22.87 11.22 4.13
C GLY A 298 23.74 12.20 3.36
N GLY A 299 24.32 11.78 2.23
CA GLY A 299 25.26 12.59 1.48
C GLY A 299 26.55 12.77 2.28
N LEU A 300 27.15 13.97 2.22
CA LEU A 300 28.41 14.24 2.91
C LEU A 300 28.26 14.28 4.44
N ASP A 301 27.07 14.62 4.94
CA ASP A 301 26.65 14.35 6.33
C ASP A 301 26.25 12.88 6.49
N ILE A 302 27.22 11.99 6.29
CA ILE A 302 27.01 10.55 6.16
C ILE A 302 26.28 9.94 7.38
N LYS A 303 25.26 9.13 7.12
CA LYS A 303 24.59 8.36 8.15
C LYS A 303 25.52 7.30 8.74
N PRO A 304 25.41 7.00 10.05
CA PRO A 304 26.02 5.80 10.61
C PRO A 304 25.41 4.53 10.00
N ALA A 305 26.19 3.46 9.92
CA ALA A 305 25.81 2.22 9.24
C ALA A 305 24.46 1.62 9.70
N SER A 306 24.16 1.70 11.00
CA SER A 306 22.90 1.21 11.58
C SER A 306 21.68 2.00 11.09
N ALA A 307 21.83 3.32 10.91
CA ALA A 307 20.78 4.18 10.37
C ALA A 307 20.63 4.01 8.85
N MET A 308 21.74 3.83 8.13
CA MET A 308 21.76 3.71 6.67
C MET A 308 21.18 2.39 6.15
N ARG A 309 21.34 1.28 6.88
CA ARG A 309 21.01 -0.09 6.44
C ARG A 309 19.60 -0.26 5.85
N LEU A 310 18.64 0.52 6.35
CA LEU A 310 17.22 0.45 5.99
C LEU A 310 16.77 1.60 5.07
N MET A 311 17.67 2.46 4.60
CA MET A 311 17.32 3.68 3.85
C MET A 311 16.83 3.46 2.42
N LYS A 312 16.78 2.21 1.94
CA LYS A 312 15.98 1.86 0.75
C LYS A 312 14.49 2.25 0.89
N LYS A 313 14.00 2.38 2.14
CA LYS A 313 12.61 2.74 2.44
C LYS A 313 12.32 4.23 2.37
N ASP A 314 13.33 5.07 2.09
CA ASP A 314 13.19 6.53 2.13
C ASP A 314 12.44 7.13 0.92
N MET A 315 12.02 6.25 0.01
CA MET A 315 11.05 6.47 -1.05
C MET A 315 9.63 6.00 -0.66
N GLY A 316 9.38 5.70 0.62
CA GLY A 316 8.08 5.22 1.10
C GLY A 316 6.93 6.21 0.82
N GLY A 317 7.22 7.51 0.80
CA GLY A 317 6.26 8.55 0.42
C GLY A 317 5.82 8.44 -1.04
N SER A 318 6.77 8.37 -1.98
CA SER A 318 6.46 8.18 -3.39
C SER A 318 5.84 6.82 -3.68
N ALA A 319 6.22 5.77 -2.94
CA ALA A 319 5.59 4.45 -3.05
C ALA A 319 4.11 4.47 -2.64
N ALA A 320 3.77 5.20 -1.56
CA ALA A 320 2.40 5.37 -1.12
C ALA A 320 1.57 6.16 -2.14
N VAL A 321 2.13 7.23 -2.70
CA VAL A 321 1.50 8.05 -3.75
C VAL A 321 1.30 7.24 -5.04
N ALA A 322 2.26 6.40 -5.43
CA ALA A 322 2.11 5.47 -6.56
C ALA A 322 1.01 4.42 -6.30
N GLY A 323 0.93 3.87 -5.08
CA GLY A 323 -0.16 2.97 -4.66
C GLY A 323 -1.53 3.66 -4.71
N LEU A 324 -1.62 4.93 -4.31
CA LEU A 324 -2.84 5.72 -4.41
C LEU A 324 -3.26 5.96 -5.87
N ALA A 325 -2.30 6.18 -6.78
CA ALA A 325 -2.58 6.28 -8.21
C ALA A 325 -3.17 4.98 -8.77
N VAL A 326 -2.62 3.83 -8.38
CA VAL A 326 -3.18 2.49 -8.69
C VAL A 326 -4.60 2.35 -8.14
N TRP A 327 -4.81 2.71 -6.88
CA TRP A 327 -6.13 2.66 -6.25
C TRP A 327 -7.16 3.52 -7.00
N ALA A 328 -6.80 4.74 -7.42
CA ALA A 328 -7.68 5.62 -8.17
C ALA A 328 -8.09 5.03 -9.52
N VAL A 329 -7.18 4.34 -10.21
CA VAL A 329 -7.48 3.62 -11.47
C VAL A 329 -8.42 2.45 -11.22
N LEU A 330 -8.10 1.61 -10.24
CA LEU A 330 -8.87 0.40 -9.92
C LEU A 330 -10.31 0.72 -9.46
N THR A 331 -10.46 1.74 -8.63
CA THR A 331 -11.77 2.19 -8.14
C THR A 331 -12.55 3.04 -9.13
N GLN A 332 -11.93 3.40 -10.27
CA GLN A 332 -12.48 4.36 -11.22
C GLN A 332 -12.92 5.65 -10.53
N LEU A 333 -12.04 6.19 -9.67
CA LEU A 333 -12.32 7.36 -8.84
C LEU A 333 -12.92 8.49 -9.67
N ASN A 334 -14.08 9.00 -9.26
CA ASN A 334 -14.77 10.05 -10.01
C ASN A 334 -14.22 11.47 -9.71
N LYS A 335 -12.91 11.60 -9.51
CA LYS A 335 -12.21 12.87 -9.26
C LYS A 335 -10.90 12.90 -10.04
N PRO A 336 -10.55 14.04 -10.67
CA PRO A 336 -9.22 14.18 -11.26
C PRO A 336 -8.16 14.24 -10.17
N CYS A 337 -7.02 13.59 -10.41
CA CYS A 337 -5.89 13.54 -9.49
C CYS A 337 -4.58 13.70 -10.26
N ASP A 338 -3.60 14.36 -9.63
CA ASP A 338 -2.22 14.45 -10.11
C ASP A 338 -1.30 13.90 -9.03
N PHE A 339 -0.45 12.94 -9.40
CA PHE A 339 0.47 12.28 -8.48
C PHE A 339 1.90 12.59 -8.90
N TYR A 340 2.67 13.22 -8.01
CA TYR A 340 4.05 13.64 -8.25
C TYR A 340 5.01 12.83 -7.39
N LEU A 341 6.00 12.20 -8.01
CA LEU A 341 7.05 11.45 -7.32
C LEU A 341 8.38 12.19 -7.54
N SER A 342 8.93 12.78 -6.47
CA SER A 342 10.22 13.48 -6.52
C SER A 342 11.36 12.49 -6.28
N LEU A 343 11.91 11.94 -7.35
CA LEU A 343 12.85 10.82 -7.30
C LEU A 343 14.30 11.29 -7.37
N ALA A 344 15.11 10.87 -6.42
CA ALA A 344 16.56 11.11 -6.38
C ALA A 344 17.25 10.05 -5.52
N GLU A 345 18.56 9.96 -5.60
CA GLU A 345 19.38 9.23 -4.64
C GLU A 345 20.34 10.20 -3.96
N ASN A 346 20.38 10.20 -2.63
CA ASN A 346 21.29 11.05 -1.87
C ASN A 346 22.61 10.29 -1.65
N ALA A 347 23.55 10.51 -2.56
CA ALA A 347 24.81 9.77 -2.64
C ALA A 347 26.04 10.63 -2.30
N VAL A 348 27.14 9.96 -1.97
CA VAL A 348 28.46 10.57 -1.79
C VAL A 348 29.30 10.39 -3.05
N SER A 349 29.69 11.49 -3.68
CA SER A 349 30.61 11.52 -4.80
C SER A 349 31.29 12.88 -4.93
N GLY A 350 32.17 13.03 -5.93
CA GLY A 350 32.81 14.32 -6.22
C GLY A 350 31.86 15.42 -6.69
N THR A 351 30.61 15.09 -7.04
CA THR A 351 29.59 16.04 -7.50
C THR A 351 28.50 16.31 -6.48
N SER A 352 28.54 15.67 -5.30
CA SER A 352 27.56 15.89 -4.22
C SER A 352 27.51 17.36 -3.79
N PHE A 353 26.31 17.81 -3.45
CA PHE A 353 26.12 19.07 -2.74
C PHE A 353 26.69 18.95 -1.30
N ARG A 354 27.07 20.08 -0.72
CA ARG A 354 27.83 20.16 0.54
C ARG A 354 27.12 21.03 1.58
N PRO A 355 27.42 20.83 2.87
CA PRO A 355 27.19 21.86 3.88
C PRO A 355 27.82 23.20 3.45
N GLY A 356 27.07 24.28 3.59
CA GLY A 356 27.43 25.63 3.16
C GLY A 356 27.14 25.95 1.68
N ASP A 357 26.78 24.96 0.84
CA ASP A 357 26.30 25.28 -0.51
C ASP A 357 24.98 26.06 -0.42
N VAL A 358 24.73 26.95 -1.38
CA VAL A 358 23.46 27.66 -1.54
C VAL A 358 22.80 27.22 -2.84
N LEU A 359 21.68 26.52 -2.73
CA LEU A 359 20.92 26.01 -3.88
C LEU A 359 19.72 26.91 -4.17
N LYS A 360 19.39 27.09 -5.45
CA LYS A 360 18.23 27.87 -5.88
C LYS A 360 17.09 26.94 -6.28
N GLY A 361 15.96 27.02 -5.58
CA GLY A 361 14.76 26.26 -5.94
C GLY A 361 14.00 26.85 -7.12
N ARG A 362 13.04 26.07 -7.62
CA ARG A 362 12.19 26.42 -8.77
C ARG A 362 11.43 27.72 -8.55
N ASN A 363 10.97 27.95 -7.33
CA ASN A 363 10.30 29.19 -6.91
C ASN A 363 11.25 30.41 -6.81
N GLY A 364 12.53 30.25 -7.11
CA GLY A 364 13.55 31.29 -7.12
C GLY A 364 14.20 31.57 -5.76
N LYS A 365 13.75 30.93 -4.67
CA LYS A 365 14.37 31.09 -3.34
C LYS A 365 15.73 30.41 -3.27
N LEU A 366 16.65 31.03 -2.55
CA LEU A 366 17.95 30.48 -2.20
C LEU A 366 17.85 29.74 -0.86
N VAL A 367 18.43 28.55 -0.79
CA VAL A 367 18.45 27.68 0.39
C VAL A 367 19.90 27.35 0.71
N GLU A 368 20.37 27.81 1.85
CA GLU A 368 21.66 27.38 2.40
C GLU A 368 21.52 25.97 2.97
N ILE A 369 22.45 25.09 2.59
CA ILE A 369 22.47 23.71 3.01
C ILE A 369 23.27 23.61 4.30
N HIS A 370 22.60 23.49 5.43
CA HIS A 370 23.29 23.22 6.68
C HIS A 370 23.70 21.75 6.82
N ASN A 371 22.85 20.83 6.34
CA ASN A 371 23.06 19.39 6.47
C ASN A 371 22.46 18.66 5.26
N THR A 372 23.23 17.79 4.61
CA THR A 372 22.85 17.04 3.41
C THR A 372 21.94 15.84 3.70
N ASP A 373 21.82 15.41 4.96
CA ASP A 373 20.85 14.41 5.46
C ASP A 373 19.44 14.99 5.70
N ALA A 374 19.26 16.27 5.33
CA ALA A 374 17.97 16.94 5.27
C ALA A 374 17.49 17.10 3.81
N GLU A 375 17.85 16.18 2.93
CA GLU A 375 17.58 16.19 1.49
C GLU A 375 16.09 16.12 1.14
N GLY A 376 15.29 15.39 1.94
CA GLY A 376 13.89 15.12 1.64
C GLY A 376 13.05 16.37 1.49
N ARG A 377 13.30 17.40 2.31
CA ARG A 377 12.57 18.67 2.23
C ARG A 377 12.98 19.49 0.99
N LEU A 378 14.19 19.29 0.48
CA LEU A 378 14.69 19.97 -0.72
C LEU A 378 13.99 19.44 -1.97
N VAL A 379 13.95 18.10 -2.12
CA VAL A 379 13.27 17.48 -3.26
C VAL A 379 11.75 17.73 -3.24
N LEU A 380 11.14 17.73 -2.06
CA LEU A 380 9.73 18.07 -1.89
C LEU A 380 9.44 19.53 -2.21
N ALA A 381 10.31 20.47 -1.86
CA ALA A 381 10.07 21.90 -2.11
C ALA A 381 9.89 22.21 -3.61
N ASP A 382 10.74 21.65 -4.47
CA ASP A 382 10.60 21.81 -5.92
C ASP A 382 9.37 21.07 -6.46
N ALA A 383 9.09 19.86 -5.97
CA ALA A 383 7.93 19.08 -6.42
C ALA A 383 6.59 19.69 -5.99
N LEU A 384 6.51 20.26 -4.77
CA LEU A 384 5.37 21.01 -4.28
C LEU A 384 5.15 22.28 -5.10
N ASP A 385 6.21 22.99 -5.47
CA ASP A 385 6.09 24.16 -6.35
C ASP A 385 5.58 23.76 -7.74
N VAL A 386 6.00 22.62 -8.29
CA VAL A 386 5.41 22.05 -9.52
C VAL A 386 3.94 21.71 -9.32
N ALA A 387 3.56 21.07 -8.21
CA ALA A 387 2.17 20.70 -7.95
C ALA A 387 1.25 21.93 -7.78
N VAL A 388 1.71 22.98 -7.12
CA VAL A 388 0.95 24.23 -6.89
C VAL A 388 0.93 25.12 -8.15
N GLN A 389 2.02 25.11 -8.91
CA GLN A 389 2.20 25.88 -10.15
C GLN A 389 2.55 24.97 -11.33
N PRO A 390 1.63 24.09 -11.76
CA PRO A 390 1.93 23.12 -12.79
C PRO A 390 2.09 23.83 -14.16
N PRO A 391 2.99 23.37 -15.04
CA PRO A 391 3.23 24.02 -16.35
C PRO A 391 1.99 24.11 -17.24
N ASN A 392 1.00 23.25 -17.03
CA ASN A 392 -0.26 23.26 -17.77
C ASN A 392 -1.28 24.29 -17.24
N GLY A 393 -0.95 25.02 -16.16
CA GLY A 393 -1.81 26.01 -15.50
C GLY A 393 -2.95 25.43 -14.67
N GLU A 394 -3.09 24.11 -14.58
CA GLU A 394 -4.21 23.44 -13.92
C GLU A 394 -3.99 23.31 -12.41
N LYS A 395 -4.21 24.40 -11.67
CA LYS A 395 -3.98 24.43 -10.23
C LYS A 395 -4.87 23.43 -9.46
N PRO A 396 -4.31 22.71 -8.46
CA PRO A 396 -5.06 21.74 -7.68
C PRO A 396 -6.06 22.39 -6.72
N ARG A 397 -7.01 21.59 -6.23
CA ARG A 397 -7.94 21.95 -5.14
C ARG A 397 -7.25 21.87 -3.78
N VAL A 398 -6.49 20.80 -3.56
CA VAL A 398 -5.72 20.50 -2.35
C VAL A 398 -4.43 19.82 -2.80
N VAL A 399 -3.35 20.09 -2.08
CA VAL A 399 -2.07 19.36 -2.21
C VAL A 399 -1.85 18.61 -0.90
N VAL A 400 -1.53 17.32 -0.98
CA VAL A 400 -1.14 16.50 0.16
C VAL A 400 0.22 15.88 -0.15
N ASP A 401 1.23 16.13 0.68
CA ASP A 401 2.49 15.39 0.59
C ASP A 401 2.57 14.23 1.57
N VAL A 402 3.29 13.19 1.18
CA VAL A 402 3.56 12.00 2.00
C VAL A 402 5.06 11.73 1.98
N SER A 403 5.67 11.62 3.17
CA SER A 403 7.12 11.57 3.28
C SER A 403 7.63 10.84 4.53
N THR A 404 8.76 10.14 4.39
CA THR A 404 9.58 9.62 5.49
C THR A 404 10.57 10.68 5.96
N LEU A 405 10.06 11.84 6.40
CA LEU A 405 10.87 13.07 6.42
C LEU A 405 11.80 13.24 7.61
N THR A 406 11.37 12.86 8.82
CA THR A 406 12.14 13.17 10.04
C THR A 406 12.16 12.02 11.03
N GLY A 407 13.31 11.81 11.67
CA GLY A 407 13.42 10.94 12.85
C GLY A 407 12.67 11.48 14.07
N ALA A 408 12.43 12.79 14.14
CA ALA A 408 11.74 13.45 15.25
C ALA A 408 10.28 13.00 15.38
N ILE A 409 9.58 12.77 14.26
CA ILE A 409 8.21 12.23 14.29
C ILE A 409 8.19 10.84 14.93
N LYS A 410 9.15 9.97 14.57
CA LYS A 410 9.29 8.66 15.20
C LYS A 410 9.61 8.76 16.70
N ALA A 411 10.46 9.70 17.09
CA ALA A 411 10.81 9.91 18.50
C ALA A 411 9.62 10.43 19.32
N GLY A 412 8.79 11.29 18.74
CA GLY A 412 7.64 11.90 19.44
C GLY A 412 6.37 11.06 19.44
N LEU A 413 6.02 10.42 18.30
CA LEU A 413 4.75 9.70 18.11
C LEU A 413 4.90 8.17 18.09
N GLY A 414 6.14 7.67 18.12
CA GLY A 414 6.41 6.24 17.99
C GLY A 414 6.43 5.75 16.55
N LEU A 415 6.28 4.44 16.37
CA LEU A 415 6.43 3.77 15.06
C LEU A 415 5.12 3.55 14.31
N GLU A 416 3.98 3.66 15.00
CA GLU A 416 2.66 3.27 14.48
C GLU A 416 1.82 4.47 14.04
N VAL A 417 2.18 5.69 14.48
CA VAL A 417 1.41 6.91 14.24
C VAL A 417 2.20 7.86 13.34
N ALA A 418 1.57 8.32 12.26
CA ALA A 418 2.13 9.34 11.37
C ALA A 418 1.86 10.76 11.91
N GLY A 419 2.76 11.70 11.58
CA GLY A 419 2.52 13.12 11.84
C GLY A 419 1.66 13.75 10.74
N LEU A 420 0.70 14.59 11.12
CA LEU A 420 -0.13 15.37 10.21
C LEU A 420 0.09 16.86 10.47
N PHE A 421 0.45 17.59 9.42
CA PHE A 421 0.57 19.05 9.43
C PHE A 421 -0.29 19.60 8.30
N SER A 422 -1.02 20.68 8.56
CA SER A 422 -1.88 21.32 7.57
C SER A 422 -1.91 22.83 7.82
N ASN A 423 -2.13 23.59 6.75
CA ASN A 423 -2.45 25.01 6.82
C ASN A 423 -3.97 25.27 6.74
N ASP A 424 -4.77 24.21 6.72
CA ASP A 424 -6.23 24.25 6.68
C ASP A 424 -6.80 23.17 7.61
N ASP A 425 -7.54 23.60 8.64
CA ASP A 425 -8.11 22.71 9.67
C ASP A 425 -9.16 21.75 9.08
N SER A 426 -9.94 22.20 8.10
CA SER A 426 -10.98 21.37 7.47
C SER A 426 -10.38 20.20 6.68
N VAL A 427 -9.23 20.42 6.04
CA VAL A 427 -8.47 19.36 5.37
C VAL A 427 -7.86 18.41 6.41
N ALA A 428 -7.29 18.95 7.50
CA ALA A 428 -6.70 18.14 8.57
C ALA A 428 -7.74 17.21 9.22
N GLU A 429 -8.87 17.77 9.65
CA GLU A 429 -9.99 17.02 10.24
C GLU A 429 -10.59 16.01 9.25
N GLY A 430 -10.60 16.33 7.96
CA GLY A 430 -11.03 15.42 6.90
C GLY A 430 -10.12 14.19 6.79
N ILE A 431 -8.81 14.41 6.79
CA ILE A 431 -7.81 13.32 6.75
C ILE A 431 -7.86 12.51 8.04
N GLN A 432 -7.93 13.17 9.20
CA GLN A 432 -7.97 12.51 10.50
C GLN A 432 -9.19 11.60 10.66
N ARG A 433 -10.38 12.03 10.21
CA ARG A 433 -11.59 11.19 10.24
C ARG A 433 -11.58 10.03 9.24
N ALA A 434 -10.79 10.14 8.17
CA ALA A 434 -10.69 9.10 7.15
C ALA A 434 -9.60 8.06 7.47
N SER A 435 -8.64 8.41 8.33
CA SER A 435 -7.65 7.51 8.92
C SER A 435 -8.29 6.60 9.97
#